data_AF-A0A6C0L435-F1
#
_entry.id   AF-A0A6C0L435-F1
#
_cell.length_a   1.000
_cell.length_b   1.000
_cell.length_c   1.000
_cell.angle_alpha   90.00
_cell.angle_beta   90.00
_cell.angle_gamma   90.00
#
_symmetry.space_group_name_H-M   'P 1'
#
loop_
_entity.id
_entity.type
_entity.pdbx_description
1 polymer ?
#
loop_
_entity_poly.entity_id
_entity_poly.type
_entity_poly.pdbx_seq_one_letter_code
_entity_poly.pdbx_strand_id
1 'polypeptide(L)'
;MSDICHICLEEYEYIPESLLKDCCPAFICNCCWGRLLDSNDIHHCPICETVFQVDRIDIADPISRYRYILNDCKCFFYRFSILLKWILIGYITTNIIVALFVEDYWSSMDFLNHNLYFWPICTSYGYLIVCMYEYFSNHTCQQWYH
;
A
#
# COMPACT_ATOMS: atom_id res chain seq x y z
N MET A 1 -12.63 -6.49 16.38
CA MET A 1 -11.39 -7.15 16.88
C MET A 1 -10.28 -6.76 15.91
N SER A 2 -9.03 -6.64 16.34
CA SER A 2 -7.90 -6.47 15.42
C SER A 2 -7.13 -7.78 15.27
N ASP A 3 -6.68 -8.09 14.05
CA ASP A 3 -5.80 -9.22 13.77
C ASP A 3 -4.94 -8.91 12.52
N ILE A 4 -3.84 -9.65 12.35
CA ILE A 4 -2.88 -9.46 11.27
C ILE A 4 -3.22 -10.40 10.10
N CYS A 5 -3.41 -9.83 8.91
CA CYS A 5 -3.71 -10.60 7.71
C CYS A 5 -2.50 -11.45 7.32
N HIS A 6 -2.69 -12.76 7.15
CA HIS A 6 -1.60 -13.69 6.86
C HIS A 6 -1.02 -13.56 5.43
N ILE A 7 -1.66 -12.77 4.55
CA ILE A 7 -1.19 -12.54 3.18
C ILE A 7 -0.45 -11.20 3.08
N CYS A 8 -1.08 -10.09 3.45
CA CYS A 8 -0.44 -8.77 3.35
C CYS A 8 0.36 -8.37 4.60
N LEU A 9 0.30 -9.17 5.69
CA LEU A 9 1.01 -8.94 6.96
C LEU A 9 0.67 -7.60 7.63
N GLU A 10 -0.52 -7.07 7.35
CA GLU A 10 -1.04 -5.82 7.90
C GLU A 10 -2.11 -6.10 8.97
N GLU A 11 -2.18 -5.25 9.99
CA GLU A 11 -3.23 -5.30 11.02
C GLU A 11 -4.52 -4.65 10.52
N TYR A 12 -5.66 -5.31 10.73
CA TYR A 12 -6.98 -4.80 10.37
C TYR A 12 -7.94 -4.88 11.56
N GLU A 13 -8.73 -3.84 11.76
CA GLU A 13 -9.97 -3.94 12.52
C GLU A 13 -11.06 -4.59 11.65
N TYR A 14 -11.65 -5.68 12.13
CA TYR A 14 -12.71 -6.37 11.42
C TYR A 14 -13.83 -6.84 12.34
N ILE A 15 -14.99 -7.07 11.72
CA ILE A 15 -16.14 -7.74 12.31
C ILE A 15 -16.11 -9.18 11.81
N PRO A 16 -16.02 -10.20 12.69
CA PRO A 16 -15.90 -11.60 12.24
C PRO A 16 -16.99 -12.05 11.27
N GLU A 17 -18.20 -11.53 11.44
CA GLU A 17 -19.37 -11.84 10.60
C GLU A 17 -19.27 -11.25 9.18
N SER A 18 -18.38 -10.29 8.94
CA SER A 18 -18.17 -9.66 7.62
C SER A 18 -16.98 -10.24 6.85
N LEU A 19 -16.27 -11.21 7.40
CA LEU A 19 -15.20 -11.92 6.70
C LEU A 19 -15.79 -12.86 5.64
N LEU A 20 -15.27 -12.74 4.42
CA LEU A 20 -15.66 -13.60 3.30
C LEU A 20 -15.06 -15.01 3.40
N LYS A 21 -13.99 -15.16 4.18
CA LYS A 21 -13.28 -16.41 4.39
C LYS A 21 -13.89 -17.17 5.56
N ASP A 22 -14.30 -18.43 5.35
CA ASP A 22 -14.84 -19.30 6.41
C ASP A 22 -14.02 -20.58 6.66
N CYS A 23 -13.00 -20.86 5.85
CA CYS A 23 -12.42 -22.20 5.78
C CYS A 23 -11.48 -22.58 6.95
N CYS A 24 -10.92 -21.61 7.65
CA CYS A 24 -10.03 -21.83 8.80
C CYS A 24 -9.96 -20.57 9.69
N PRO A 25 -9.41 -20.63 10.92
CA PRO A 25 -9.39 -19.48 11.82
C PRO A 25 -8.35 -18.41 11.46
N ALA A 26 -7.41 -18.68 10.56
CA ALA A 26 -6.38 -17.71 10.18
C ALA A 26 -6.98 -16.48 9.51
N PHE A 27 -6.69 -15.28 10.01
CA PHE A 27 -7.24 -14.06 9.45
C PHE A 27 -6.60 -13.70 8.10
N ILE A 28 -7.44 -13.54 7.07
CA ILE A 28 -7.08 -13.01 5.76
C ILE A 28 -8.09 -11.91 5.44
N CYS A 29 -7.62 -10.68 5.22
CA CYS A 29 -8.52 -9.56 4.94
C CYS A 29 -9.31 -9.79 3.64
N ASN A 30 -10.51 -9.23 3.56
CA ASN A 30 -11.40 -9.40 2.39
C ASN A 30 -10.77 -8.92 1.08
N CYS A 31 -9.86 -7.95 1.12
CA CYS A 31 -9.11 -7.52 -0.08
C CYS A 31 -8.17 -8.63 -0.58
N CYS A 32 -7.39 -9.24 0.31
CA CYS A 32 -6.49 -10.34 -0.06
C CYS A 32 -7.27 -11.60 -0.44
N TRP A 33 -8.37 -11.89 0.27
CA TRP A 33 -9.26 -12.99 -0.07
C TRP A 33 -9.90 -12.78 -1.44
N GLY A 34 -10.45 -11.59 -1.72
CA GLY A 34 -11.04 -11.26 -3.03
C GLY A 34 -10.08 -11.45 -4.20
N ARG A 35 -8.80 -11.11 -4.04
CA ARG A 35 -7.77 -11.35 -5.06
C ARG A 35 -7.50 -12.83 -5.32
N LEU A 36 -7.63 -13.68 -4.30
CA LEU A 36 -7.55 -15.13 -4.51
C LEU A 36 -8.76 -15.64 -5.29
N LEU A 37 -9.91 -14.98 -5.21
CA LEU A 37 -11.15 -15.39 -5.87
C LEU A 37 -11.27 -14.91 -7.32
N ASP A 38 -10.32 -14.10 -7.83
CA ASP A 38 -10.44 -13.39 -9.12
C ASP A 38 -10.13 -14.26 -10.36
N SER A 39 -9.95 -15.58 -10.20
CA SER A 39 -9.81 -16.54 -11.32
C SER A 39 -10.84 -17.67 -11.26
N ASN A 40 -11.20 -18.21 -12.44
CA ASN A 40 -12.16 -19.33 -12.59
C ASN A 40 -11.57 -20.70 -12.16
N ASP A 41 -10.46 -20.72 -11.42
CA ASP A 41 -9.76 -21.94 -11.06
C ASP A 41 -10.25 -22.52 -9.73
N ILE A 42 -9.92 -23.79 -9.49
CA ILE A 42 -10.05 -24.39 -8.16
C ILE A 42 -9.00 -23.74 -7.26
N HIS A 43 -9.45 -23.04 -6.23
CA HIS A 43 -8.58 -22.32 -5.32
C HIS A 43 -8.31 -23.12 -4.05
N HIS A 44 -7.10 -22.94 -3.52
CA HIS A 44 -6.70 -23.51 -2.24
C HIS A 44 -6.46 -22.37 -1.25
N CYS A 45 -6.88 -22.56 0.00
CA CYS A 45 -6.53 -21.61 1.03
C CYS A 45 -5.02 -21.67 1.27
N PRO A 46 -4.28 -20.55 1.26
CA PRO A 46 -2.83 -20.58 1.44
C PRO A 46 -2.39 -21.01 2.84
N ILE A 47 -3.32 -21.20 3.78
CA ILE A 47 -3.02 -21.55 5.17
C ILE A 47 -3.42 -22.99 5.51
N CYS A 48 -4.63 -23.39 5.15
CA CYS A 48 -5.16 -24.71 5.50
C CYS A 48 -5.33 -25.65 4.30
N GLU A 49 -4.97 -25.20 3.10
CA GLU A 49 -5.08 -25.93 1.82
C GLU A 49 -6.50 -26.42 1.48
N THR A 50 -7.51 -26.02 2.26
CA THR A 50 -8.91 -26.34 1.96
C THR A 50 -9.26 -25.81 0.58
N VAL A 51 -9.78 -26.71 -0.25
CA VAL A 51 -10.26 -26.41 -1.59
C VAL A 51 -11.58 -25.65 -1.47
N PHE A 52 -11.69 -24.54 -2.18
CA PHE A 52 -12.96 -23.84 -2.36
C PHE A 52 -13.16 -23.54 -3.84
N GLN A 53 -14.37 -23.81 -4.31
CA GLN A 53 -14.83 -23.30 -5.60
C GLN A 53 -15.61 -22.03 -5.32
N VAL A 54 -15.18 -20.96 -5.97
CA VAL A 54 -16.03 -19.79 -6.11
C VAL A 54 -17.05 -20.19 -7.15
N ASP A 55 -18.24 -20.61 -6.72
CA ASP A 55 -19.41 -20.40 -7.58
C ASP A 55 -19.29 -18.94 -7.97
N ARG A 56 -19.09 -18.66 -9.27
CA ARG A 56 -19.01 -17.28 -9.76
C ARG A 56 -20.07 -16.54 -8.99
N ILE A 57 -19.63 -15.60 -8.17
CA ILE A 57 -20.52 -14.53 -7.78
C ILE A 57 -20.72 -13.87 -9.14
N ASP A 58 -21.72 -14.32 -9.89
CA ASP A 58 -22.38 -13.49 -10.86
C ASP A 58 -22.83 -12.33 -9.97
N ILE A 59 -21.98 -11.32 -9.89
CA ILE A 59 -22.31 -10.05 -9.28
C ILE A 59 -23.31 -9.44 -10.26
N ALA A 60 -24.51 -10.02 -10.30
CA ALA A 60 -25.66 -9.53 -11.01
C ALA A 60 -26.16 -8.23 -10.35
N ASP A 61 -25.66 -7.92 -9.15
CA ASP A 61 -25.88 -6.65 -8.48
C ASP A 61 -24.78 -5.63 -8.82
N PRO A 62 -25.01 -4.70 -9.77
CA PRO A 62 -24.04 -3.69 -10.16
C PRO A 62 -23.52 -2.82 -8.99
N ILE A 63 -24.25 -2.75 -7.88
CA ILE A 63 -23.89 -1.95 -6.70
C ILE A 63 -22.68 -2.54 -5.97
N SER A 64 -22.62 -3.86 -5.79
CA SER A 64 -21.50 -4.51 -5.10
C SER A 64 -20.23 -4.51 -5.95
N ARG A 65 -20.35 -4.69 -7.28
CA ARG A 65 -19.23 -4.52 -8.23
C ARG A 65 -18.67 -3.10 -8.21
N TYR A 66 -19.53 -2.09 -8.18
CA TYR A 66 -19.11 -0.69 -8.08
C TYR A 66 -18.34 -0.42 -6.78
N ARG A 67 -18.81 -0.93 -5.64
CA ARG A 67 -18.13 -0.77 -4.35
C ARG A 67 -16.74 -1.43 -4.34
N TYR A 68 -16.59 -2.61 -4.93
CA TYR A 68 -15.30 -3.28 -5.06
C TYR A 68 -14.30 -2.44 -5.86
N ILE A 69 -14.68 -2.02 -7.07
CA ILE A 69 -13.83 -1.18 -7.94
C ILE A 69 -13.48 0.14 -7.24
N LEU A 70 -14.43 0.77 -6.55
CA LEU A 70 -14.22 2.02 -5.85
C LEU A 70 -13.22 1.86 -4.68
N ASN A 71 -13.28 0.75 -3.95
CA ASN A 71 -12.32 0.44 -2.90
C ASN A 71 -10.92 0.18 -3.46
N ASP A 72 -10.80 -0.58 -4.54
CA ASP A 72 -9.51 -0.82 -5.23
C ASP A 72 -8.89 0.50 -5.73
N CYS A 73 -9.70 1.37 -6.36
CA CYS A 73 -9.24 2.69 -6.77
C CYS A 73 -8.76 3.53 -5.58
N LYS A 74 -9.51 3.55 -4.47
CA LYS A 74 -9.10 4.28 -3.25
C LYS A 74 -7.77 3.75 -2.71
N CYS A 75 -7.64 2.43 -2.62
CA CYS A 75 -6.43 1.72 -2.23
C CYS A 75 -5.24 2.13 -3.12
N PHE A 76 -5.44 2.15 -4.45
CA PHE A 76 -4.42 2.56 -5.40
C PHE A 76 -4.02 4.04 -5.23
N PHE A 77 -5.00 4.95 -5.19
CA PHE A 77 -4.73 6.39 -5.00
C PHE A 77 -4.03 6.68 -3.68
N TYR A 78 -4.40 5.97 -2.61
CA TYR A 78 -3.77 6.10 -1.32
C TYR A 78 -2.29 5.70 -1.39
N ARG A 79 -1.98 4.52 -1.95
CA ARG A 79 -0.60 4.06 -2.15
C ARG A 79 0.21 4.98 -3.04
N PHE A 80 -0.38 5.47 -4.11
CA PHE A 80 0.25 6.45 -4.99
C PHE A 80 0.56 7.75 -4.24
N SER A 81 -0.34 8.19 -3.36
CA SER A 81 -0.11 9.40 -2.55
C SER A 81 1.03 9.24 -1.54
N ILE A 82 1.23 8.04 -0.97
CA ILE A 82 2.40 7.73 -0.13
C ILE A 82 3.69 7.87 -0.94
N LEU A 83 3.75 7.28 -2.13
CA LEU A 83 4.94 7.37 -2.99
C LEU A 83 5.23 8.82 -3.39
N LEU A 84 4.19 9.57 -3.75
CA LEU A 84 4.33 11.00 -4.07
C LEU A 84 4.87 11.78 -2.86
N LYS A 85 4.35 11.52 -1.67
CA LYS A 85 4.82 12.14 -0.41
C LYS A 85 6.31 11.87 -0.19
N TRP A 86 6.80 10.65 -0.42
CA TRP A 86 8.22 10.32 -0.28
C TRP A 86 9.09 11.09 -1.27
N ILE A 87 8.71 11.10 -2.54
CA ILE A 87 9.42 11.85 -3.59
C ILE A 87 9.48 13.33 -3.21
N LEU A 88 8.36 13.90 -2.78
CA LEU A 88 8.24 15.32 -2.49
C LEU A 88 9.08 15.73 -1.27
N ILE A 89 9.05 14.94 -0.19
CA ILE A 89 9.89 15.17 1.00
C ILE A 89 11.37 15.04 0.64
N GLY A 90 11.77 13.95 -0.03
CA GLY A 90 13.15 13.75 -0.44
C GLY A 90 13.67 14.87 -1.35
N TYR A 91 12.83 15.35 -2.27
CA TYR A 91 13.18 16.41 -3.19
C TYR A 91 13.37 17.74 -2.44
N ILE A 92 12.42 18.12 -1.57
CA ILE A 92 12.54 19.35 -0.76
C ILE A 92 13.80 19.30 0.11
N THR A 93 14.06 18.19 0.80
CA THR A 93 15.27 18.05 1.63
C THR A 93 16.53 18.18 0.79
N THR A 94 16.56 17.58 -0.40
CA THR A 94 17.71 17.71 -1.30
C THR A 94 17.90 19.15 -1.77
N ASN A 95 16.83 19.85 -2.14
CA ASN A 95 16.91 21.27 -2.52
C ASN A 95 17.47 22.13 -1.38
N ILE A 96 17.05 21.88 -0.13
CA ILE A 96 17.58 22.58 1.05
C ILE A 96 19.08 22.28 1.22
N ILE A 97 19.49 21.02 1.10
CA ILE A 97 20.91 20.63 1.23
C ILE A 97 21.75 21.31 0.14
N VAL A 98 21.32 21.24 -1.12
CA VAL A 98 22.06 21.86 -2.22
C VAL A 98 22.12 23.38 -2.04
N ALA A 99 21.03 24.02 -1.64
CA ALA A 99 21.00 25.47 -1.40
C ALA A 99 21.91 25.92 -0.25
N LEU A 100 22.14 25.08 0.77
CA LEU A 100 22.98 25.42 1.92
C LEU A 100 24.45 25.08 1.72
N PHE A 101 24.76 24.02 0.97
CA PHE A 101 26.11 23.44 0.93
C PHE A 101 26.77 23.49 -0.44
N VAL A 102 26.08 23.92 -1.50
CA VAL A 102 26.61 23.96 -2.86
C VAL A 102 26.50 25.38 -3.42
N GLU A 103 27.62 25.93 -3.87
CA GLU A 103 27.70 27.32 -4.37
C GLU A 103 26.85 27.53 -5.63
N ASP A 104 26.87 26.57 -6.57
CA ASP A 104 26.12 26.63 -7.83
C ASP A 104 24.82 25.80 -7.76
N TYR A 105 23.83 26.32 -7.05
CA TYR A 105 22.53 25.67 -6.85
C TYR A 105 21.87 25.23 -8.17
N TRP A 106 21.73 26.15 -9.14
CA TRP A 106 20.97 25.89 -10.37
C TRP A 106 21.62 24.81 -11.23
N SER A 107 22.93 24.87 -11.43
CA SER A 107 23.67 23.86 -12.21
C SER A 107 23.63 22.50 -11.53
N SER A 108 23.74 22.47 -10.20
CA SER A 108 23.73 21.22 -9.44
C SER A 108 22.36 20.55 -9.47
N MET A 109 21.27 21.32 -9.30
CA MET A 109 19.91 20.78 -9.39
C MET A 109 19.56 20.32 -10.80
N ASP A 110 20.02 21.03 -11.84
CA ASP A 110 19.84 20.60 -13.24
C ASP A 110 20.54 19.27 -13.51
N PHE A 111 21.78 19.12 -13.05
CA PHE A 111 22.54 17.87 -13.15
C PHE A 111 21.84 16.71 -12.42
N LEU A 112 21.38 16.94 -11.19
CA LEU A 112 20.70 15.92 -10.39
C LEU A 112 19.39 15.48 -11.04
N ASN A 113 18.56 16.42 -11.51
CA ASN A 113 17.26 16.11 -12.11
C ASN A 113 17.36 15.29 -13.40
N HIS A 114 18.42 15.49 -14.18
CA HIS A 114 18.69 14.72 -15.41
C HIS A 114 19.31 13.35 -15.12
N ASN A 115 19.80 13.10 -13.91
CA ASN A 115 20.38 11.83 -13.53
C ASN A 115 19.30 10.83 -13.12
N LEU A 116 19.19 9.71 -13.84
CA LEU A 116 18.13 8.72 -13.59
C LEU A 116 18.23 8.07 -12.19
N TYR A 117 19.44 8.00 -11.62
CA TYR A 117 19.65 7.45 -10.28
C TYR A 117 19.26 8.41 -9.16
N PHE A 118 19.09 9.70 -9.46
CA PHE A 118 18.67 10.69 -8.46
C PHE A 118 17.30 10.36 -7.89
N TRP A 119 16.32 10.01 -8.73
CA TRP A 119 14.94 9.79 -8.32
C TRP A 119 14.75 8.61 -7.36
N PRO A 120 15.34 7.42 -7.58
CA PRO A 120 15.32 6.35 -6.59
C PRO A 120 15.96 6.75 -5.26
N ILE A 121 17.15 7.38 -5.29
CA ILE A 121 17.87 7.80 -4.08
C ILE A 121 17.06 8.86 -3.31
N CYS A 122 16.51 9.84 -4.02
CA CYS A 122 15.63 10.88 -3.48
C CYS A 122 14.40 10.27 -2.80
N THR A 123 13.77 9.29 -3.44
CA THR A 123 12.60 8.59 -2.89
C THR A 123 12.96 7.82 -1.62
N SER A 124 14.10 7.11 -1.62
CA SER A 124 14.59 6.40 -0.43
C SER A 124 14.91 7.34 0.74
N TYR A 125 15.48 8.50 0.46
CA TYR A 125 15.72 9.54 1.47
C TYR A 125 14.41 10.06 2.07
N GLY A 126 13.42 10.36 1.22
CA GLY A 126 12.10 10.78 1.68
C GLY A 126 11.40 9.74 2.53
N TYR A 127 11.49 8.46 2.15
CA TYR A 127 10.99 7.35 2.97
C TYR A 127 11.63 7.33 4.36
N LEU A 128 12.97 7.38 4.44
CA LEU A 128 13.71 7.37 5.70
C LEU A 128 13.31 8.53 6.63
N ILE A 129 13.17 9.74 6.09
CA ILE A 129 12.77 10.92 6.87
C ILE A 129 11.38 10.72 7.49
N VAL A 130 10.45 10.15 6.73
CA VAL A 130 9.12 9.89 7.28
C VAL A 130 9.17 8.78 8.33
N CYS A 131 9.93 7.70 8.14
CA CYS A 131 10.07 6.66 9.17
C CYS A 131 10.68 7.22 10.46
N MET A 132 11.69 8.09 10.35
CA MET A 132 12.25 8.81 11.50
C MET A 132 11.17 9.65 12.19
N TYR A 133 10.40 10.42 11.42
CA TYR A 133 9.30 11.21 11.97
C TYR A 133 8.27 10.36 12.70
N GLU A 134 7.82 9.24 12.12
CA GLU A 134 6.87 8.31 12.74
C GLU A 134 7.40 7.75 14.06
N TYR A 135 8.68 7.33 14.06
CA TYR A 135 9.35 6.84 15.25
C TYR A 135 9.39 7.89 16.37
N PHE A 136 9.75 9.14 16.05
CA PHE A 136 9.85 10.22 17.04
C PHE A 136 8.49 10.76 17.50
N SER A 137 7.49 10.75 16.62
CA SER A 137 6.16 11.25 16.92
C SER A 137 5.24 10.19 17.54
N ASN A 138 5.66 8.92 17.52
CA ASN A 138 4.82 7.76 17.87
C ASN A 138 3.46 7.76 17.13
N HIS A 139 3.48 8.26 15.89
CA HIS A 139 2.30 8.39 15.04
C HIS A 139 2.60 7.80 13.66
N THR A 140 1.83 6.79 13.25
CA THR A 140 1.94 6.19 11.93
C THR A 140 1.35 7.13 10.87
N CYS A 141 2.19 7.59 9.95
CA CYS A 141 1.86 8.54 8.89
C CYS A 141 1.83 7.89 7.50
N GLN A 142 2.17 6.61 7.42
CA GLN A 142 2.21 5.75 6.25
C GLN A 142 1.49 4.43 6.58
N GLN A 143 0.17 4.49 6.75
CA GLN A 143 -0.62 3.27 6.89
C GLN A 143 -0.95 2.76 5.49
N TRP A 144 -0.22 1.78 4.97
CA TRP A 144 -0.38 1.31 3.58
C TRP A 144 -1.82 0.94 3.20
N TYR A 145 -2.71 0.69 4.18
CA TYR A 145 -4.17 0.80 4.06
C TYR A 145 -4.89 1.25 5.34
N HIS A 146 -6.12 1.76 5.12
CA HIS A 146 -7.19 2.03 6.09
C HIS A 146 -8.25 0.92 6.05
#